data_AF-A0A2U9C9D1-F1
#
_entry.id   AF-A0A2U9C9D1-F1
#
_cell.length_a   1.000
_cell.length_b   1.000
_cell.length_c   1.000
_cell.angle_alpha   90.00
_cell.angle_beta   90.00
_cell.angle_gamma   90.00
#
_symmetry.space_group_name_H-M   'P 1'
#
loop_
_entity.id
_entity.type
_entity.pdbx_description
1 polymer ?
#
loop_
_entity_poly.entity_id
_entity_poly.type
_entity_poly.pdbx_seq_one_letter_code
_entity_poly.pdbx_strand_id
1 'polypeptide(L)'
;MCLKKCKDDEMLFETIQTFKIDLEQKNSSLKEKQHDISEVISEIQQKEMQKDEIIQKIEKLKEEQAKRKELIVSQNKANKDRLRNLQKARLVFQDHLGMEIRTILGKTQLVKGEKLQFVFRNINPSDQESAYVVTLGIKEDGAYQIVSSDPVLECLPALESRLQETNNLPAFLANVRKEFISQARS
;
A
#
# COMPACT_ATOMS: atom_id res chain seq x y z
N MET A 1 49.29 28.42 90.93
CA MET A 1 49.02 27.15 90.20
C MET A 1 47.54 27.02 89.78
N CYS A 2 46.58 27.72 90.41
CA CYS A 2 45.15 27.61 90.12
C CYS A 2 44.65 28.33 88.84
N LEU A 3 45.24 29.47 88.47
CA LEU A 3 44.85 30.25 87.28
C LEU A 3 45.13 29.56 85.92
N LYS A 4 46.11 28.64 85.89
CA LYS A 4 46.49 27.93 84.65
C LYS A 4 45.50 26.78 84.36
N LYS A 5 45.14 26.00 85.40
CA LYS A 5 44.07 24.98 85.33
C LYS A 5 42.74 25.57 84.86
N CYS A 6 42.35 26.75 85.36
CA CYS A 6 41.07 27.36 84.99
C CYS A 6 40.98 27.74 83.51
N LYS A 7 42.10 28.16 82.89
CA LYS A 7 42.16 28.49 81.45
C LYS A 7 42.18 27.25 80.55
N ASP A 8 42.84 26.19 81.02
CA ASP A 8 42.87 24.90 80.30
C ASP A 8 41.48 24.26 80.26
N ASP A 9 40.70 24.35 81.35
CA ASP A 9 39.32 23.88 81.43
C ASP A 9 38.37 24.69 80.51
N GLU A 10 38.59 26.00 80.39
CA GLU A 10 37.82 26.91 79.52
C GLU A 10 38.07 26.60 78.03
N MET A 11 39.34 26.42 77.64
CA MET A 11 39.75 25.94 76.31
C MET A 11 39.15 24.57 75.98
N LEU A 12 39.12 23.65 76.94
CA LEU A 12 38.53 22.32 76.74
C LEU A 12 37.02 22.42 76.48
N PHE A 13 36.33 23.30 77.22
CA PHE A 13 34.89 23.51 77.06
C PHE A 13 34.54 24.13 75.70
N GLU A 14 35.31 25.13 75.24
CA GLU A 14 35.19 25.71 73.90
C GLU A 14 35.42 24.67 72.79
N THR A 15 36.43 23.81 72.98
CA THR A 15 36.73 22.73 72.03
C THR A 15 35.58 21.71 71.96
N ILE A 16 34.99 21.34 73.09
CA ILE A 16 33.82 20.45 73.15
C ILE A 16 32.60 21.08 72.47
N GLN A 17 32.35 22.37 72.69
CA GLN A 17 31.25 23.08 72.02
C GLN A 17 31.45 23.12 70.50
N THR A 18 32.67 23.39 70.05
CA THR A 18 33.00 23.40 68.62
C THR A 18 32.77 22.02 68.00
N PHE A 19 33.23 20.95 68.66
CA PHE A 19 32.97 19.58 68.18
C PHE A 19 31.49 19.22 68.16
N LYS A 20 30.69 19.73 69.12
CA LYS A 20 29.25 19.49 69.12
C LYS A 20 28.57 20.14 67.91
N ILE A 21 28.93 21.38 67.59
CA ILE A 21 28.43 22.11 66.42
C ILE A 21 28.83 21.38 65.12
N ASP A 22 30.09 20.99 65.00
CA ASP A 22 30.57 20.23 63.82
C ASP A 22 29.83 18.91 63.65
N LEU A 23 29.53 18.21 64.75
CA LEU A 23 28.81 16.94 64.73
C LEU A 23 27.35 17.15 64.30
N GLU A 24 26.68 18.20 64.79
CA GLU A 24 25.34 18.59 64.36
C GLU A 24 25.30 18.96 62.86
N GLN A 25 26.29 19.72 62.37
CA GLN A 25 26.41 20.06 60.95
C GLN A 25 26.66 18.82 60.08
N LYS A 26 27.59 17.94 60.48
CA LYS A 26 27.85 16.68 59.77
C LYS A 26 26.62 15.78 59.72
N ASN A 27 25.87 15.70 60.83
CA ASN A 27 24.68 14.88 60.89
C ASN A 27 23.56 15.44 60.00
N SER A 28 23.44 16.77 59.92
CA SER A 28 22.51 17.44 59.00
C SER A 28 22.89 17.18 57.54
N SER A 29 24.17 17.35 57.18
CA SER A 29 24.67 17.04 55.84
C SER A 29 24.52 15.56 55.47
N LEU A 30 24.67 14.65 56.42
CA LEU A 30 24.48 13.22 56.20
C LEU A 30 23.02 12.87 55.88
N LYS A 31 22.06 13.51 56.55
CA LYS A 31 20.63 13.34 56.26
C LYS A 31 20.26 13.86 54.88
N GLU A 32 20.80 15.01 54.48
CA GLU A 32 20.58 15.59 53.15
C GLU A 32 21.12 14.65 52.06
N LYS A 33 22.36 14.17 52.20
CA LYS A 33 22.94 13.20 51.25
C LYS A 33 22.17 11.88 51.19
N GLN A 34 21.63 11.41 52.32
CA GLN A 34 20.77 10.21 52.34
C GLN A 34 19.48 10.43 51.56
N HIS A 35 18.89 11.63 51.65
CA HIS A 35 17.71 11.99 50.89
C HIS A 35 18.01 12.04 49.39
N ASP A 36 19.09 12.73 48.98
CA ASP A 36 19.52 12.81 47.58
C ASP A 36 19.77 11.41 46.98
N ILE A 37 20.45 10.53 47.73
CA ILE A 37 20.69 9.15 47.29
C ILE A 37 19.36 8.41 47.09
N SER A 38 18.40 8.60 48.00
CA SER A 38 17.07 7.98 47.88
C SER A 38 16.31 8.46 46.65
N GLU A 39 16.37 9.75 46.32
CA GLU A 39 15.74 10.30 45.12
C GLU A 39 16.36 9.73 43.85
N VAL A 40 17.70 9.71 43.78
CA VAL A 40 18.43 9.15 42.62
C VAL A 40 18.12 7.67 42.44
N ILE A 41 18.03 6.88 43.51
CA ILE A 41 17.64 5.46 43.43
C ILE A 41 16.22 5.31 42.86
N SER A 42 15.28 6.14 43.30
CA SER A 42 13.90 6.12 42.79
C SER A 42 13.84 6.45 41.30
N GLU A 43 14.61 7.45 40.85
CA GLU A 43 14.72 7.77 39.42
C GLU A 43 15.32 6.64 38.60
N ILE A 44 16.36 5.97 39.11
CA ILE A 44 16.99 4.83 38.42
C ILE A 44 15.95 3.72 38.23
N GLN A 45 15.23 3.35 39.28
CA GLN A 45 14.19 2.31 39.22
C GLN A 45 13.08 2.66 38.22
N GLN A 46 12.64 3.93 38.21
CA GLN A 46 11.64 4.39 37.24
C GLN A 46 12.15 4.28 35.80
N LYS A 47 13.39 4.72 35.54
CA LYS A 47 14.03 4.65 34.21
C LYS A 47 14.26 3.21 33.77
N GLU A 48 14.59 2.30 34.68
CA GLU A 48 14.72 0.86 34.39
C GLU A 48 13.39 0.25 33.96
N MET A 49 12.30 0.55 34.66
CA MET A 49 10.96 0.08 34.28
C MET A 49 10.55 0.60 32.90
N GLN A 50 10.76 1.90 32.63
CA GLN A 50 10.50 2.50 31.32
C GLN A 50 11.35 1.86 30.21
N LYS A 51 12.62 1.55 30.49
CA LYS A 51 13.51 0.86 29.53
C LYS A 51 12.92 -0.50 29.15
N ASP A 52 12.46 -1.28 30.12
CA ASP A 52 11.91 -2.61 29.88
C ASP A 52 10.58 -2.54 29.10
N GLU A 53 9.72 -1.57 29.39
CA GLU A 53 8.50 -1.30 28.60
C GLU A 53 8.82 -0.96 27.14
N ILE A 54 9.83 -0.13 26.90
CA ILE A 54 10.27 0.26 25.56
C ILE A 54 10.80 -0.97 24.80
N ILE A 55 11.61 -1.80 25.46
CA ILE A 55 12.16 -3.04 24.86
C ILE A 55 11.01 -3.96 24.43
N GLN A 56 10.04 -4.23 25.31
CA GLN A 56 8.88 -5.06 24.99
C GLN A 56 8.07 -4.48 23.81
N LYS A 57 7.89 -3.16 23.76
CA LYS A 57 7.20 -2.49 22.65
C LYS A 57 7.97 -2.64 21.33
N ILE A 58 9.29 -2.53 21.35
CA ILE A 58 10.14 -2.74 20.16
C ILE A 58 10.02 -4.18 19.66
N GLU A 59 10.07 -5.17 20.55
CA GLU A 59 9.96 -6.58 20.17
C GLU A 59 8.60 -6.89 19.54
N LYS A 60 7.52 -6.42 20.16
CA LYS A 60 6.17 -6.56 19.60
C LYS A 60 6.05 -5.91 18.22
N LEU A 61 6.57 -4.70 18.05
CA LEU A 61 6.54 -4.00 16.76
C LEU A 61 7.36 -4.74 15.69
N LYS A 62 8.51 -5.32 16.04
CA LYS A 62 9.31 -6.15 15.13
C LYS A 62 8.54 -7.39 14.68
N GLU A 63 7.85 -8.07 15.59
CA GLU A 63 7.04 -9.25 15.26
C GLU A 63 5.87 -8.89 14.35
N GLU A 64 5.14 -7.82 14.67
CA GLU A 64 4.04 -7.33 13.82
C GLU A 64 4.55 -6.92 12.42
N GLN A 65 5.71 -6.26 12.34
CA GLN A 65 6.32 -5.90 11.07
C GLN A 65 6.69 -7.13 10.25
N ALA A 66 7.25 -8.17 10.87
CA ALA A 66 7.58 -9.43 10.20
C ALA A 66 6.32 -10.09 9.63
N LYS A 67 5.26 -10.22 10.44
CA LYS A 67 3.96 -10.77 10.00
C LYS A 67 3.37 -9.98 8.82
N ARG A 68 3.37 -8.64 8.89
CA ARG A 68 2.88 -7.79 7.78
C ARG A 68 3.71 -7.98 6.51
N LYS A 69 5.03 -8.11 6.63
CA LYS A 69 5.92 -8.35 5.48
C LYS A 69 5.62 -9.69 4.81
N GLU A 70 5.42 -10.74 5.58
CA GLU A 70 5.05 -12.06 5.05
C GLU A 70 3.70 -12.05 4.32
N LEU A 71 2.71 -11.35 4.88
CA LEU A 71 1.40 -11.15 4.23
C LEU A 71 1.55 -10.43 2.88
N ILE A 72 2.33 -9.34 2.82
CA ILE A 72 2.58 -8.62 1.56
C ILE A 72 3.28 -9.53 0.55
N VAL A 73 4.29 -10.29 0.96
CA VAL A 73 5.04 -11.19 0.07
C VAL A 73 4.13 -12.29 -0.49
N SER A 74 3.32 -12.92 0.35
CA SER A 74 2.39 -13.98 -0.07
C SER A 74 1.30 -13.44 -1.01
N GLN A 75 0.71 -12.28 -0.70
CA GLN A 75 -0.30 -11.64 -1.55
C GLN A 75 0.30 -11.21 -2.89
N ASN A 76 1.50 -10.63 -2.89
CA ASN A 76 2.19 -10.25 -4.14
C ASN A 76 2.50 -11.46 -5.01
N LYS A 77 2.92 -12.59 -4.40
CA LYS A 77 3.15 -13.84 -5.12
C LYS A 77 1.84 -14.34 -5.75
N ALA A 78 0.76 -14.42 -4.98
CA ALA A 78 -0.55 -14.84 -5.48
C ALA A 78 -1.05 -13.94 -6.62
N ASN A 79 -0.90 -12.62 -6.48
CA ASN A 79 -1.27 -11.65 -7.51
C ASN A 79 -0.44 -11.82 -8.78
N LYS A 80 0.87 -12.04 -8.65
CA LYS A 80 1.77 -12.29 -9.79
C LYS A 80 1.41 -13.57 -10.53
N ASP A 81 1.11 -14.64 -9.81
CA ASP A 81 0.70 -15.91 -10.41
C ASP A 81 -0.65 -15.79 -11.12
N ARG A 82 -1.62 -15.10 -10.50
CA ARG A 82 -2.91 -14.80 -11.11
C ARG A 82 -2.75 -13.96 -12.39
N LEU A 83 -1.92 -12.91 -12.36
CA LEU A 83 -1.63 -12.08 -13.52
C LEU A 83 -1.00 -12.89 -14.65
N ARG A 84 -0.02 -13.75 -14.34
CA ARG A 84 0.63 -14.63 -15.32
C ARG A 84 -0.38 -15.57 -15.97
N ASN A 85 -1.30 -16.14 -15.20
CA ASN A 85 -2.34 -17.02 -15.73
C ASN A 85 -3.32 -16.27 -16.63
N LEU A 86 -3.74 -15.05 -16.24
CA LEU A 86 -4.59 -14.20 -17.07
C LEU A 86 -3.89 -13.79 -18.38
N GLN A 87 -2.60 -13.46 -18.33
CA GLN A 87 -1.80 -13.15 -19.52
C GLN A 87 -1.70 -14.35 -20.47
N LYS A 88 -1.46 -15.56 -19.93
CA LYS A 88 -1.47 -16.80 -20.73
C LYS A 88 -2.84 -17.03 -21.37
N ALA A 89 -3.93 -16.93 -20.59
CA ALA A 89 -5.29 -17.10 -21.11
C ALA A 89 -5.59 -16.07 -22.21
N ARG A 90 -5.20 -14.81 -22.01
CA ARG A 90 -5.34 -13.75 -23.03
C ARG A 90 -4.63 -14.13 -24.33
N LEU A 91 -3.38 -14.60 -24.27
CA LEU A 91 -2.64 -15.03 -25.47
C LEU A 91 -3.32 -16.20 -26.16
N VAL A 92 -3.75 -17.22 -25.40
CA VAL A 92 -4.47 -18.37 -25.96
C VAL A 92 -5.74 -17.94 -26.68
N PHE A 93 -6.55 -17.06 -26.09
CA PHE A 93 -7.74 -16.52 -26.73
C PHE A 93 -7.42 -15.66 -27.95
N GLN A 94 -6.38 -14.84 -27.87
CA GLN A 94 -5.95 -14.00 -28.98
C GLN A 94 -5.55 -14.85 -30.19
N ASP A 95 -4.77 -15.91 -29.96
CA ASP A 95 -4.29 -16.80 -31.01
C ASP A 95 -5.44 -17.66 -31.57
N HIS A 96 -6.25 -18.29 -30.71
CA HIS A 96 -7.34 -19.17 -31.14
C HIS A 96 -8.47 -18.42 -31.83
N LEU A 97 -8.81 -17.22 -31.35
CA LEU A 97 -9.84 -16.40 -31.96
C LEU A 97 -9.25 -15.56 -33.10
N GLY A 98 -7.94 -15.41 -33.23
CA GLY A 98 -7.36 -14.38 -34.10
C GLY A 98 -7.96 -13.00 -33.80
N MET A 99 -8.16 -12.69 -32.52
CA MET A 99 -8.85 -11.47 -32.08
C MET A 99 -8.17 -10.85 -30.86
N GLU A 100 -7.84 -9.57 -30.97
CA GLU A 100 -7.29 -8.78 -29.87
C GLU A 100 -8.34 -7.77 -29.37
N ILE A 101 -8.37 -7.56 -28.06
CA ILE A 101 -9.21 -6.53 -27.43
C ILE A 101 -8.28 -5.47 -26.84
N ARG A 102 -8.44 -4.22 -27.27
CA ARG A 102 -7.65 -3.07 -26.83
C ARG A 102 -8.54 -2.02 -26.18
N THR A 103 -8.06 -1.41 -25.11
CA THR A 103 -8.67 -0.19 -24.57
C THR A 103 -8.03 1.03 -25.23
N ILE A 104 -8.84 1.93 -25.77
CA ILE A 104 -8.38 3.20 -26.36
C ILE A 104 -9.11 4.38 -25.72
N LEU A 105 -8.44 5.52 -25.59
CA LEU A 105 -9.05 6.74 -25.05
C LEU A 105 -9.71 7.55 -26.18
N GLY A 106 -11.02 7.77 -26.08
CA GLY A 106 -11.75 8.63 -27.00
C GLY A 106 -11.44 10.11 -26.77
N LYS A 107 -10.78 10.77 -27.72
CA LYS A 107 -10.52 12.23 -27.70
C LYS A 107 -11.63 13.07 -28.35
N THR A 108 -12.66 12.45 -28.92
CA THR A 108 -13.71 13.13 -29.69
C THR A 108 -14.93 13.50 -28.83
N GLN A 109 -15.58 14.62 -29.15
CA GLN A 109 -16.67 15.23 -28.36
C GLN A 109 -17.92 14.35 -28.17
N LEU A 110 -18.20 13.40 -29.08
CA LEU A 110 -19.41 12.58 -29.02
C LEU A 110 -19.36 11.44 -27.99
N VAL A 111 -18.18 11.00 -27.55
CA VAL A 111 -18.03 9.90 -26.58
C VAL A 111 -16.76 10.14 -25.77
N LYS A 112 -16.84 10.91 -24.68
CA LYS A 112 -15.76 11.05 -23.70
C LYS A 112 -15.65 9.75 -22.90
N GLY A 113 -14.51 9.06 -22.96
CA GLY A 113 -14.27 7.89 -22.12
C GLY A 113 -13.38 6.83 -22.77
N GLU A 114 -13.18 5.75 -22.02
CA GLU A 114 -12.53 4.53 -22.50
C GLU A 114 -13.45 3.84 -23.53
N LYS A 115 -12.85 3.44 -24.65
CA LYS A 115 -13.49 2.67 -25.72
C LYS A 115 -12.79 1.33 -25.85
N LEU A 116 -13.52 0.32 -26.29
CA LEU A 116 -12.97 -1.00 -26.58
C LEU A 116 -12.87 -1.18 -28.08
N GLN A 117 -11.68 -1.53 -28.55
CA GLN A 117 -11.41 -1.87 -29.93
C GLN A 117 -11.21 -3.38 -30.04
N PHE A 118 -12.00 -4.02 -30.89
CA PHE A 118 -11.89 -5.44 -31.21
C PHE A 118 -11.22 -5.54 -32.58
N VAL A 119 -10.02 -6.13 -32.60
CA VAL A 119 -9.18 -6.27 -33.79
C VAL A 119 -9.18 -7.74 -34.20
N PHE A 120 -9.85 -8.04 -35.30
CA PHE A 120 -9.88 -9.36 -35.93
C PHE A 120 -8.74 -9.50 -36.94
N ARG A 121 -8.07 -10.65 -36.91
CA ARG A 121 -7.06 -11.11 -37.87
C ARG A 121 -7.49 -12.46 -38.43
N ASN A 122 -6.71 -13.03 -39.36
CA ASN A 122 -7.03 -14.29 -40.02
C ASN A 122 -8.41 -14.26 -40.71
N ILE A 123 -8.75 -13.12 -41.30
CA ILE A 123 -9.99 -12.90 -42.05
C ILE A 123 -9.74 -13.10 -43.55
N ASN A 124 -8.77 -12.36 -44.10
CA ASN A 124 -8.37 -12.47 -45.50
C ASN A 124 -7.37 -13.65 -45.68
N PRO A 125 -7.69 -14.68 -46.48
CA PRO A 125 -6.76 -15.78 -46.74
C PRO A 125 -5.46 -15.36 -47.45
N SER A 126 -5.51 -14.29 -48.24
CA SER A 126 -4.35 -13.76 -48.98
C SER A 126 -3.43 -12.90 -48.12
N ASP A 127 -3.95 -12.37 -47.01
CA ASP A 127 -3.18 -11.60 -46.01
C ASP A 127 -3.75 -11.86 -44.62
N GLN A 128 -3.18 -12.85 -43.93
CA GLN A 128 -3.65 -13.28 -42.61
C GLN A 128 -3.41 -12.22 -41.52
N GLU A 129 -2.47 -11.29 -41.75
CA GLU A 129 -2.11 -10.23 -40.81
C GLU A 129 -2.95 -8.96 -40.98
N SER A 130 -3.75 -8.88 -42.05
CA SER A 130 -4.70 -7.79 -42.25
C SER A 130 -5.66 -7.67 -41.05
N ALA A 131 -5.80 -6.44 -40.56
CA ALA A 131 -6.59 -6.13 -39.38
C ALA A 131 -7.97 -5.61 -39.78
N TYR A 132 -9.01 -6.21 -39.22
CA TYR A 132 -10.40 -5.79 -39.35
C TYR A 132 -10.90 -5.38 -37.98
N VAL A 133 -11.39 -4.17 -37.83
CA VAL A 133 -11.53 -3.51 -36.54
C VAL A 133 -12.95 -3.04 -36.34
N VAL A 134 -13.51 -3.27 -35.15
CA VAL A 134 -14.72 -2.57 -34.68
C VAL A 134 -14.43 -1.90 -33.34
N THR A 135 -14.87 -0.66 -33.19
CA THR A 135 -14.70 0.12 -31.96
C THR A 135 -16.04 0.33 -31.29
N LEU A 136 -16.14 -0.02 -30.01
CA LEU A 136 -17.31 0.13 -29.17
C LEU A 136 -17.03 1.15 -28.06
N GLY A 137 -18.03 1.97 -27.79
CA GLY A 137 -18.14 2.80 -26.59
C GLY A 137 -19.33 2.35 -25.74
N ILE A 138 -19.46 2.98 -24.58
CA ILE A 138 -20.62 2.85 -23.71
C ILE A 138 -21.22 4.24 -23.56
N LYS A 139 -22.54 4.36 -23.76
CA LYS A 139 -23.31 5.60 -23.59
C LYS A 139 -23.52 5.91 -22.11
N GLU A 140 -24.01 7.11 -21.81
CA GLU A 140 -24.30 7.53 -20.43
C GLU A 140 -25.37 6.66 -19.74
N ASP A 141 -26.30 6.08 -20.51
CA ASP A 141 -27.33 5.15 -20.05
C ASP A 141 -26.82 3.71 -19.86
N GLY A 142 -25.53 3.46 -20.13
CA GLY A 142 -24.91 2.14 -20.05
C GLY A 142 -25.09 1.27 -21.30
N ALA A 143 -25.80 1.74 -22.33
CA ALA A 143 -25.99 0.99 -23.56
C ALA A 143 -24.72 0.99 -24.43
N TYR A 144 -24.48 -0.11 -25.16
CA TYR A 144 -23.39 -0.18 -26.13
C TYR A 144 -23.62 0.78 -27.29
N GLN A 145 -22.53 1.41 -27.76
CA GLN A 145 -22.51 2.21 -28.97
C GLN A 145 -21.38 1.77 -29.89
N ILE A 146 -21.68 1.53 -31.16
CA ILE A 146 -20.64 1.31 -32.17
C ILE A 146 -20.12 2.68 -32.61
N VAL A 147 -18.82 2.89 -32.47
CA VAL A 147 -18.15 4.14 -32.83
C VAL A 147 -17.70 4.13 -34.28
N SER A 148 -17.10 3.02 -34.72
CA SER A 148 -16.62 2.84 -36.09
C SER A 148 -16.28 1.37 -36.37
N SER A 149 -16.19 1.04 -37.65
CA SER A 149 -15.46 -0.15 -38.11
C SER A 149 -14.49 0.21 -39.24
N ASP A 150 -13.47 -0.61 -39.40
CA ASP A 150 -12.51 -0.53 -40.49
C ASP A 150 -12.15 -1.96 -40.95
N PRO A 151 -12.51 -2.39 -42.17
CA PRO A 151 -13.30 -1.66 -43.17
C PRO A 151 -14.71 -1.32 -42.68
N VAL A 152 -15.35 -0.35 -43.35
CA VAL A 152 -16.73 0.06 -43.01
C VAL A 152 -17.70 -1.07 -43.35
N LEU A 153 -18.55 -1.43 -42.40
CA LEU A 153 -19.61 -2.41 -42.55
C LEU A 153 -20.97 -1.69 -42.69
N GLU A 154 -21.71 -1.99 -43.77
CA GLU A 154 -23.01 -1.35 -44.03
C GLU A 154 -24.09 -1.78 -43.02
N CYS A 155 -23.98 -3.00 -42.48
CA CYS A 155 -24.94 -3.59 -41.56
C CYS A 155 -24.77 -3.16 -40.08
N LEU A 156 -23.82 -2.27 -39.77
CA LEU A 156 -23.55 -1.84 -38.38
C LEU A 156 -24.78 -1.30 -37.63
N PRO A 157 -25.66 -0.45 -38.21
CA PRO A 157 -26.80 0.07 -37.48
C PRO A 157 -27.76 -1.02 -37.00
N ALA A 158 -27.96 -2.07 -37.81
CA ALA A 158 -28.77 -3.22 -37.44
C ALA A 158 -28.09 -4.07 -36.36
N LEU A 159 -26.77 -4.26 -36.46
CA LEU A 159 -25.99 -4.98 -35.44
C LEU A 159 -25.98 -4.23 -34.10
N GLU A 160 -25.89 -2.90 -34.12
CA GLU A 160 -25.94 -2.04 -32.94
C GLU A 160 -27.30 -2.14 -32.24
N SER A 161 -28.39 -1.98 -33.00
CA SER A 161 -29.76 -2.06 -32.46
C SER A 161 -29.99 -3.39 -31.75
N ARG A 162 -29.60 -4.50 -32.40
CA ARG A 162 -29.71 -5.84 -31.80
C ARG A 162 -28.79 -6.01 -30.58
N LEU A 163 -27.60 -5.42 -30.56
CA LEU A 163 -26.72 -5.46 -29.39
C LEU A 163 -27.32 -4.70 -28.21
N GLN A 164 -27.94 -3.55 -28.44
CA GLN A 164 -28.62 -2.76 -27.41
C GLN A 164 -29.85 -3.49 -26.86
N GLU A 165 -30.60 -4.19 -27.71
CA GLU A 165 -31.77 -4.98 -27.29
C GLU A 165 -31.40 -6.24 -26.50
N THR A 166 -30.37 -6.97 -26.95
CA THR A 166 -30.07 -8.32 -26.42
C THR A 166 -28.95 -8.34 -25.39
N ASN A 167 -28.14 -7.28 -25.33
CA ASN A 167 -26.90 -7.20 -24.56
C ASN A 167 -25.93 -8.39 -24.82
N ASN A 168 -26.03 -9.04 -25.99
CA ASN A 168 -25.29 -10.25 -26.31
C ASN A 168 -24.02 -9.93 -27.13
N LEU A 169 -22.99 -9.46 -26.43
CA LEU A 169 -21.70 -9.09 -27.03
C LEU A 169 -21.03 -10.26 -27.81
N PRO A 170 -21.00 -11.51 -27.32
CA PRO A 170 -20.43 -12.63 -28.07
C PRO A 170 -21.13 -12.87 -29.42
N ALA A 171 -22.46 -12.85 -29.45
CA ALA A 171 -23.22 -13.00 -30.68
C ALA A 171 -22.97 -11.83 -31.64
N PHE A 172 -22.88 -10.60 -31.11
CA PHE A 172 -22.51 -9.43 -31.91
C PHE A 172 -21.14 -9.60 -32.58
N LEU A 173 -20.09 -9.94 -31.83
CA LEU A 173 -18.73 -10.11 -32.37
C LEU A 173 -18.65 -11.24 -33.39
N ALA A 174 -19.38 -12.34 -33.17
CA ALA A 174 -19.46 -13.44 -34.12
C ALA A 174 -20.11 -13.01 -35.44
N ASN A 175 -21.14 -12.17 -35.39
CA ASN A 175 -21.79 -11.63 -36.58
C ASN A 175 -20.89 -10.61 -37.29
N VAL A 176 -20.28 -9.67 -36.57
CA VAL A 176 -19.28 -8.74 -37.15
C VAL A 176 -18.17 -9.49 -37.89
N ARG A 177 -17.65 -10.56 -37.29
CA ARG A 177 -16.62 -11.40 -37.94
C ARG A 177 -17.13 -12.01 -39.25
N LYS A 178 -18.37 -12.52 -39.30
CA LYS A 178 -18.94 -13.08 -40.52
C LYS A 178 -19.04 -12.04 -41.64
N GLU A 179 -19.44 -10.82 -41.30
CA GLU A 179 -19.54 -9.72 -42.25
C GLU A 179 -18.17 -9.34 -42.82
N PHE A 180 -17.14 -9.22 -41.96
CA PHE A 180 -15.76 -9.01 -42.42
C PHE A 180 -15.25 -10.14 -43.32
N ILE A 181 -15.55 -11.40 -43.00
CA ILE A 181 -15.20 -12.54 -43.87
C ILE A 181 -15.92 -12.45 -45.22
N SER A 182 -17.20 -12.06 -45.22
CA SER A 182 -17.96 -11.90 -46.45
C SER A 182 -17.36 -10.82 -47.34
N GLN A 183 -17.04 -9.65 -46.77
CA GLN A 183 -16.44 -8.52 -47.47
C GLN A 183 -15.01 -8.80 -47.96
N ALA A 184 -14.23 -9.60 -47.23
CA ALA A 184 -12.88 -9.98 -47.65
C ALA A 184 -12.86 -11.01 -48.80
N ARG A 185 -13.99 -11.67 -49.08
CA ARG A 185 -14.14 -12.71 -50.11
C ARG A 185 -14.93 -12.26 -51.33
N SER A 186 -15.62 -11.12 -51.24
CA SER A 186 -16.32 -10.46 -52.35
C SER A 186 -15.33 -9.71 -53.23
#